data_AF-A0A5J9VCI1-F1
#
_entry.id   AF-A0A5J9VCI1-F1
#
_cell.length_a   1.000
_cell.length_b   1.000
_cell.length_c   1.000
_cell.angle_alpha   90.00
_cell.angle_beta   90.00
_cell.angle_gamma   90.00
#
_symmetry.space_group_name_H-M   'P 1'
#
loop_
_entity.id
_entity.type
_entity.pdbx_description
1 polymer ?
#
loop_
_entity_poly.entity_id
_entity_poly.type
_entity_poly.pdbx_seq_one_letter_code
_entity_poly.pdbx_strand_id
1 'polypeptide(L)'
;MEVCSFLCDAVTDVAGEIVEVGSAVRDLKVGHKVLSKLKFGKGGGLAEYVAALECMTVTLPPGVSAADAAGLPISGLTALQVLMSIGTKFDGTGSGANILVTAAAGGVGTYAVQLAKLGNHHVTATCGARNANMLPTYTSGRSAYRAVPVVLLFLGMDEKSRRGSTITKCGSQLVKGSRLRLRK
;
A
#
# COMPACT_ATOMS: atom_id res chain seq x y z
N MET A 1 2.60 -16.71 -23.76
CA MET A 1 1.49 -15.85 -23.30
C MET A 1 1.87 -14.40 -23.58
N GLU A 2 1.49 -13.90 -24.74
CA GLU A 2 1.47 -12.46 -25.02
C GLU A 2 0.36 -11.84 -24.19
N VAL A 3 0.75 -11.07 -23.17
CA VAL A 3 -0.17 -10.21 -22.43
C VAL A 3 -0.25 -8.91 -23.21
N CYS A 4 -1.47 -8.56 -23.67
CA CYS A 4 -1.78 -7.34 -24.42
C CYS A 4 -1.10 -6.13 -23.78
N SER A 5 -0.03 -5.64 -24.42
CA SER A 5 0.97 -4.78 -23.76
C SER A 5 0.69 -3.29 -23.91
N PHE A 6 -0.32 -2.91 -24.70
CA PHE A 6 -0.40 -1.55 -25.25
C PHE A 6 -1.51 -0.65 -24.69
N LEU A 7 -2.51 -1.21 -23.99
CA LEU A 7 -3.64 -0.42 -23.44
C LEU A 7 -4.00 -0.72 -21.98
N CYS A 8 -3.36 -1.70 -21.35
CA CYS A 8 -3.87 -2.30 -20.12
C CYS A 8 -2.98 -2.06 -18.89
N ASP A 9 -2.10 -1.06 -18.87
CA ASP A 9 -1.23 -0.77 -17.70
C ASP A 9 -1.95 -0.03 -16.55
N ALA A 10 -3.23 0.31 -16.72
CA ALA A 10 -4.01 0.94 -15.68
C ALA A 10 -4.29 -0.04 -14.53
N VAL A 11 -4.23 0.48 -13.29
CA VAL A 11 -4.41 -0.26 -12.03
C VAL A 11 -3.29 -1.28 -11.77
N THR A 12 -2.46 -1.02 -10.77
CA THR A 12 -1.39 -1.95 -10.36
C THR A 12 -1.72 -2.72 -9.09
N ASP A 13 -2.81 -2.37 -8.42
CA ASP A 13 -3.30 -3.11 -7.26
C ASP A 13 -4.33 -4.15 -7.68
N VAL A 14 -4.11 -5.41 -7.30
CA VAL A 14 -5.04 -6.50 -7.60
C VAL A 14 -5.19 -7.43 -6.40
N ALA A 15 -6.38 -7.99 -6.26
CA ALA A 15 -6.66 -9.09 -5.35
C ALA A 15 -7.55 -10.10 -6.07
N GLY A 16 -7.41 -11.38 -5.73
CA GLY A 16 -8.12 -12.44 -6.43
C GLY A 16 -7.63 -13.82 -6.02
N GLU A 17 -7.92 -14.82 -6.84
CA GLU A 17 -7.56 -16.21 -6.61
C GLU A 17 -6.52 -16.69 -7.63
N ILE A 18 -5.54 -17.48 -7.19
CA ILE A 18 -4.56 -18.10 -8.08
C ILE A 18 -5.24 -19.23 -8.87
N VAL A 19 -5.21 -19.12 -10.20
CA VAL A 19 -5.70 -20.17 -11.12
C VAL A 19 -4.57 -20.98 -11.77
N GLU A 20 -3.36 -20.42 -11.82
CA GLU A 20 -2.19 -21.07 -12.42
C GLU A 20 -0.92 -20.59 -11.72
N VAL A 21 0.02 -21.51 -11.51
CA VAL A 21 1.34 -21.23 -10.93
C VAL A 21 2.46 -21.63 -11.88
N GLY A 22 3.47 -20.78 -12.01
CA GLY A 22 4.67 -21.11 -12.79
C GLY A 22 5.57 -22.12 -12.06
N SER A 23 6.45 -22.80 -12.80
CA SER A 23 7.29 -23.88 -12.27
C SER A 23 8.32 -23.46 -11.22
N ALA A 24 8.60 -22.15 -11.07
CA ALA A 24 9.54 -21.64 -10.07
C ALA A 24 8.85 -21.14 -8.80
N VAL A 25 7.51 -21.18 -8.73
CA VAL A 25 6.72 -20.77 -7.57
C VAL A 25 6.81 -21.85 -6.49
N ARG A 26 7.01 -21.44 -5.23
CA ARG A 26 7.19 -22.37 -4.11
C ARG A 26 6.09 -22.24 -3.07
N ASP A 27 5.78 -21.02 -2.66
CA ASP A 27 4.97 -20.78 -1.46
C ASP A 27 3.48 -20.59 -1.76
N LEU A 28 3.16 -20.30 -3.03
CA LEU A 28 1.81 -20.00 -3.49
C LEU A 28 1.24 -21.15 -4.32
N LYS A 29 -0.03 -21.48 -4.09
CA LYS A 29 -0.74 -22.60 -4.72
C LYS A 29 -2.03 -22.14 -5.37
N VAL A 30 -2.49 -22.90 -6.36
CA VAL A 30 -3.81 -22.73 -6.98
C VAL A 30 -4.90 -22.79 -5.90
N GLY A 31 -5.89 -21.90 -5.99
CA GLY A 31 -6.97 -21.76 -5.02
C GLY A 31 -6.67 -20.80 -3.86
N HIS A 32 -5.43 -20.33 -3.69
CA HIS A 32 -5.13 -19.31 -2.68
C HIS A 32 -5.72 -17.97 -3.09
N LYS A 33 -6.43 -17.33 -2.15
CA LYS A 33 -6.81 -15.92 -2.24
C LYS A 33 -5.59 -15.07 -1.91
N VAL A 34 -5.25 -14.15 -2.79
CA VAL A 34 -4.04 -13.34 -2.71
C VAL A 34 -4.31 -11.88 -3.04
N LEU A 35 -3.42 -11.03 -2.57
CA LEU A 35 -3.27 -9.65 -3.02
C LEU A 35 -1.89 -9.48 -3.65
N SER A 36 -1.79 -8.64 -4.67
CA SER A 36 -0.54 -8.42 -5.39
C SER A 36 -0.41 -6.99 -5.88
N LYS A 37 0.83 -6.53 -5.91
CA LYS A 37 1.23 -5.32 -6.64
C LYS A 37 1.85 -5.72 -7.97
N LEU A 38 1.24 -5.28 -9.07
CA LEU A 38 1.73 -5.49 -10.42
C LEU A 38 2.92 -4.57 -10.72
N LYS A 39 3.82 -5.06 -11.59
CA LYS A 39 4.95 -4.27 -12.08
C LYS A 39 4.49 -3.39 -13.23
N PHE A 40 4.79 -2.09 -13.15
CA PHE A 40 4.52 -1.14 -14.23
C PHE A 40 5.10 -1.61 -15.57
N GLY A 41 4.34 -1.42 -16.65
CA GLY A 41 4.72 -1.75 -18.03
C GLY A 41 4.69 -3.25 -18.35
N LYS A 42 4.00 -4.07 -17.54
CA LYS A 42 3.82 -5.51 -17.78
C LYS A 42 2.36 -5.94 -17.78
N GLY A 43 1.45 -5.01 -18.06
CA GLY A 43 0.01 -5.19 -17.95
C GLY A 43 -0.51 -4.80 -16.56
N GLY A 44 -1.83 -4.68 -16.46
CA GLY A 44 -2.51 -4.06 -15.33
C GLY A 44 -3.81 -4.76 -14.94
N GLY A 45 -4.52 -4.10 -14.02
CA GLY A 45 -5.59 -4.68 -13.22
C GLY A 45 -6.97 -4.67 -13.89
N LEU A 46 -7.13 -4.06 -15.06
CA LEU A 46 -8.43 -3.97 -15.76
C LEU A 46 -8.67 -5.14 -16.72
N ALA A 47 -8.64 -6.36 -16.19
CA ALA A 47 -8.88 -7.60 -16.93
C ALA A 47 -9.40 -8.69 -16.00
N GLU A 48 -10.04 -9.73 -16.51
CA GLU A 48 -10.47 -10.87 -15.67
C GLU A 48 -9.29 -11.65 -15.10
N TYR A 49 -8.18 -11.69 -15.85
CA TYR A 49 -6.96 -12.39 -15.49
C TYR A 49 -5.75 -11.48 -15.55
N VAL A 50 -4.78 -11.70 -14.66
CA VAL A 50 -3.49 -10.99 -14.71
C VAL A 50 -2.33 -11.88 -14.27
N ALA A 51 -1.14 -11.64 -14.85
CA ALA A 51 0.08 -12.29 -14.44
C ALA A 51 0.78 -11.47 -13.34
N ALA A 52 0.90 -12.03 -12.14
CA ALA A 52 1.58 -11.43 -11.00
C ALA A 52 2.92 -12.12 -10.70
N LEU A 53 3.84 -11.43 -10.03
CA LEU A 53 5.10 -12.02 -9.56
C LEU A 53 4.89 -12.57 -8.15
N GLU A 54 5.39 -13.78 -7.88
CA GLU A 54 5.35 -14.39 -6.54
C GLU A 54 5.92 -13.46 -5.47
N CYS A 55 7.08 -12.83 -5.72
CA CYS A 55 7.71 -11.93 -4.75
C CYS A 55 6.92 -10.65 -4.43
N MET A 56 5.90 -10.31 -5.23
CA MET A 56 5.02 -9.15 -5.03
C MET A 56 3.61 -9.57 -4.61
N THR A 57 3.39 -10.86 -4.35
CA THR A 57 2.08 -11.46 -4.07
C THR A 57 2.10 -12.09 -2.69
N VAL A 58 1.05 -11.82 -1.90
CA VAL A 58 0.90 -12.40 -0.57
C VAL A 58 -0.51 -12.95 -0.39
N THR A 59 -0.65 -13.99 0.41
CA THR A 59 -1.95 -14.59 0.73
C THR A 59 -2.79 -13.65 1.57
N LEU A 60 -4.09 -13.62 1.29
CA LEU A 60 -5.05 -12.88 2.08
C LEU A 60 -5.32 -13.56 3.42
N PRO A 61 -5.39 -12.81 4.53
CA PRO A 61 -5.86 -13.35 5.79
C PRO A 61 -7.30 -13.88 5.70
N PRO A 62 -7.68 -14.90 6.47
CA PRO A 62 -9.05 -15.38 6.54
C PRO A 62 -10.01 -14.23 6.93
N GLY A 63 -11.11 -14.08 6.18
CA GLY A 63 -12.14 -13.08 6.45
C GLY A 63 -11.98 -11.74 5.73
N VAL A 64 -10.86 -11.50 5.02
CA VAL A 64 -10.69 -10.30 4.19
C VAL A 64 -11.23 -10.57 2.78
N SER A 65 -12.15 -9.72 2.30
CA SER A 65 -12.67 -9.84 0.94
C SER A 65 -11.64 -9.35 -0.10
N ALA A 66 -11.69 -9.88 -1.32
CA ALA A 66 -10.82 -9.42 -2.40
C ALA A 66 -11.09 -7.93 -2.74
N ALA A 67 -12.33 -7.47 -2.63
CA ALA A 67 -12.70 -6.08 -2.86
C ALA A 67 -12.02 -5.12 -1.87
N ASP A 68 -12.02 -5.46 -0.57
CA ASP A 68 -11.37 -4.65 0.45
C ASP A 68 -9.84 -4.69 0.32
N ALA A 69 -9.30 -5.84 -0.08
CA ALA A 69 -7.88 -6.02 -0.27
C ALA A 69 -7.32 -5.28 -1.50
N ALA A 70 -8.13 -5.08 -2.54
CA ALA A 70 -7.67 -4.50 -3.80
C ALA A 70 -7.18 -3.04 -3.66
N GLY A 71 -7.60 -2.29 -2.63
CA GLY A 71 -7.12 -0.93 -2.38
C GLY A 71 -5.82 -0.83 -1.56
N LEU A 72 -5.36 -1.96 -1.02
CA LEU A 72 -4.31 -2.03 -0.01
C LEU A 72 -2.87 -1.95 -0.56
N PRO A 73 -2.47 -2.61 -1.67
CA PRO A 73 -1.05 -2.81 -1.94
C PRO A 73 -0.28 -1.51 -2.12
N ILE A 74 -0.64 -0.60 -3.03
CA ILE A 74 0.05 0.69 -3.15
C ILE A 74 -0.18 1.56 -1.92
N SER A 75 -1.43 1.72 -1.46
CA SER A 75 -1.75 2.67 -0.39
C SER A 75 -1.10 2.31 0.93
N GLY A 76 -1.20 1.03 1.32
CA GLY A 76 -0.63 0.47 2.55
C GLY A 76 0.89 0.38 2.49
N LEU A 77 1.47 -0.10 1.38
CA LEU A 77 2.94 -0.15 1.25
C LEU A 77 3.55 1.25 1.29
N THR A 78 2.91 2.24 0.67
CA THR A 78 3.41 3.62 0.68
C THR A 78 3.37 4.20 2.09
N ALA A 79 2.26 4.04 2.81
CA ALA A 79 2.16 4.46 4.21
C ALA A 79 3.23 3.79 5.09
N LEU A 80 3.41 2.48 4.93
CA LEU A 80 4.39 1.69 5.67
C LEU A 80 5.82 2.14 5.38
N GLN A 81 6.16 2.36 4.10
CA GLN A 81 7.50 2.81 3.70
C GLN A 81 7.87 4.15 4.32
N VAL A 82 6.93 5.11 4.37
CA VAL A 82 7.22 6.40 5.00
C VAL A 82 7.46 6.24 6.51
N LEU A 83 6.64 5.46 7.20
CA LEU A 83 6.83 5.20 8.64
C LEU A 83 8.15 4.48 8.92
N MET A 84 8.51 3.49 8.11
CA MET A 84 9.81 2.83 8.22
C MET A 84 10.97 3.82 7.97
N SER A 85 10.82 4.76 7.04
CA SER A 85 11.87 5.75 6.73
C SER A 85 12.17 6.71 7.87
N ILE A 86 11.21 6.94 8.77
CA ILE A 86 11.39 7.75 9.98
C ILE A 86 11.77 6.92 11.21
N GLY A 87 12.04 5.63 11.03
CA GLY A 87 12.46 4.73 12.10
C GLY A 87 11.32 4.23 12.98
N THR A 88 10.07 4.27 12.52
CA THR A 88 8.94 3.66 13.23
C THR A 88 9.20 2.18 13.45
N LYS A 89 9.09 1.74 14.70
CA LYS A 89 9.13 0.32 15.09
C LYS A 89 7.72 -0.13 15.46
N PHE A 90 7.29 -1.24 14.88
CA PHE A 90 5.96 -1.82 15.13
C PHE A 90 5.98 -2.91 16.22
N ASP A 91 7.12 -3.13 16.88
CA ASP A 91 7.32 -4.10 17.96
C ASP A 91 6.93 -3.57 19.35
N GLY A 92 6.41 -2.34 19.42
CA GLY A 92 6.05 -1.67 20.68
C GLY A 92 7.23 -1.08 21.45
N THR A 93 8.47 -1.18 20.95
CA THR A 93 9.68 -0.67 21.62
C THR A 93 10.08 0.74 21.18
N GLY A 94 9.37 1.31 20.21
CA GLY A 94 9.65 2.65 19.69
C GLY A 94 9.28 3.75 20.68
N SER A 95 10.14 4.78 20.78
CA SER A 95 9.76 6.06 21.38
C SER A 95 8.79 6.76 20.42
N GLY A 96 7.53 6.93 20.85
CA GLY A 96 6.52 7.63 20.08
C GLY A 96 6.99 9.03 19.64
N ALA A 97 6.49 9.47 18.49
CA ALA A 97 6.83 10.78 17.90
C ALA A 97 5.54 11.47 17.46
N ASN A 98 5.59 12.79 17.28
CA ASN A 98 4.47 13.57 16.76
C ASN A 98 4.48 13.53 15.22
N ILE A 99 3.40 13.03 14.62
CA ILE A 99 3.26 12.89 13.17
C ILE A 99 2.05 13.70 12.70
N LEU A 100 2.22 14.51 11.66
CA LEU A 100 1.11 15.15 10.95
C LEU A 100 0.81 14.38 9.67
N VAL A 101 -0.40 13.84 9.58
CA VAL A 101 -0.91 13.23 8.36
C VAL A 101 -1.81 14.24 7.66
N THR A 102 -1.37 14.73 6.51
CA THR A 102 -2.21 15.54 5.63
C THR A 102 -3.06 14.67 4.74
N ALA A 103 -4.23 15.16 4.34
CA ALA A 103 -5.20 14.41 3.53
C ALA A 103 -5.50 13.01 4.12
N ALA A 104 -5.65 12.93 5.45
CA ALA A 104 -5.78 11.68 6.19
C ALA A 104 -7.01 10.83 5.80
N ALA A 105 -8.03 11.45 5.17
CA ALA A 105 -9.20 10.76 4.62
C ALA A 105 -8.97 10.15 3.21
N GLY A 106 -7.77 10.28 2.65
CA GLY A 106 -7.41 9.68 1.37
C GLY A 106 -6.96 8.21 1.50
N GLY A 107 -6.71 7.54 0.37
CA GLY A 107 -6.30 6.13 0.35
C GLY A 107 -5.06 5.85 1.19
N VAL A 108 -3.96 6.58 0.99
CA VAL A 108 -2.74 6.41 1.79
C VAL A 108 -2.91 6.95 3.21
N GLY A 109 -3.55 8.11 3.35
CA GLY A 109 -3.73 8.78 4.64
C GLY A 109 -4.43 7.91 5.68
N THR A 110 -5.43 7.15 5.25
CA THR A 110 -6.20 6.26 6.14
C THR A 110 -5.33 5.14 6.71
N TYR A 111 -4.45 4.54 5.89
CA TYR A 111 -3.49 3.55 6.37
C TYR A 111 -2.36 4.18 7.20
N ALA A 112 -1.90 5.38 6.82
CA ALA A 112 -0.84 6.08 7.54
C ALA A 112 -1.24 6.40 8.99
N VAL A 113 -2.48 6.85 9.22
CA VAL A 113 -3.00 7.10 10.58
C VAL A 113 -3.03 5.82 11.40
N GLN A 114 -3.51 4.72 10.83
CA GLN A 114 -3.61 3.42 11.53
C GLN A 114 -2.23 2.86 11.86
N LEU A 115 -1.32 2.83 10.89
CA LEU A 115 0.04 2.33 11.08
C LEU A 115 0.84 3.21 12.04
N ALA A 116 0.70 4.54 11.97
CA ALA A 116 1.39 5.44 12.89
C ALA A 116 0.94 5.20 14.34
N LYS A 117 -0.35 4.94 14.56
CA LYS A 117 -0.87 4.57 15.89
C LYS A 117 -0.38 3.22 16.37
N LEU A 118 -0.31 2.22 15.48
CA LEU A 118 0.29 0.93 15.79
C LEU A 118 1.78 1.07 16.16
N GLY A 119 2.48 2.03 15.56
CA GLY A 119 3.86 2.40 15.91
C GLY A 119 3.99 3.28 17.17
N ASN A 120 2.92 3.42 17.97
CA ASN A 120 2.87 4.23 19.19
C ASN A 120 3.19 5.73 18.98
N HIS A 121 2.88 6.27 17.80
CA HIS A 121 3.06 7.69 17.51
C HIS A 121 1.82 8.51 17.88
N HIS A 122 2.04 9.77 18.24
CA HIS A 122 0.97 10.74 18.41
C HIS A 122 0.62 11.34 17.04
N VAL A 123 -0.60 11.08 16.58
CA VAL A 123 -1.05 11.44 15.23
C VAL A 123 -1.95 12.67 15.26
N THR A 124 -1.54 13.71 14.56
CA THR A 124 -2.43 14.82 14.17
C THR A 124 -2.81 14.61 12.70
N ALA A 125 -4.10 14.65 12.38
CA ALA A 125 -4.59 14.37 11.04
C ALA A 125 -5.41 15.55 10.51
N THR A 126 -5.22 15.91 9.25
CA THR A 126 -6.04 16.92 8.55
C THR A 126 -6.77 16.29 7.38
N CYS A 127 -8.02 16.70 7.17
CA CYS A 127 -8.82 16.30 6.01
C CYS A 127 -9.73 17.45 5.56
N GLY A 128 -10.30 17.33 4.35
CA GLY A 128 -11.36 18.26 3.92
C GLY A 128 -12.59 18.16 4.83
N ALA A 129 -13.31 19.27 4.98
CA ALA A 129 -14.44 19.40 5.93
C ALA A 129 -15.52 18.31 5.76
N ARG A 130 -15.81 17.90 4.51
CA ARG A 130 -16.79 16.85 4.20
C ARG A 130 -16.45 15.47 4.79
N ASN A 131 -15.16 15.24 5.07
CA ASN A 131 -14.64 13.95 5.51
C ASN A 131 -14.30 13.93 7.01
N ALA A 132 -14.62 15.01 7.74
CA ALA A 132 -14.27 15.17 9.15
C ALA A 132 -14.83 14.06 10.05
N ASN A 133 -16.00 13.51 9.71
CA ASN A 133 -16.63 12.43 10.48
C ASN A 133 -15.90 11.08 10.38
N MET A 134 -14.99 10.89 9.42
CA MET A 134 -14.24 9.64 9.29
C MET A 134 -13.03 9.57 10.24
N LEU A 135 -12.43 10.71 10.59
CA LEU A 135 -11.21 10.73 11.41
C LEU A 135 -11.40 10.24 12.85
N PRO A 136 -12.49 10.56 13.59
CA PRO A 136 -12.71 10.10 14.95
C PRO A 136 -12.68 8.57 15.10
N THR A 137 -13.15 7.84 14.08
CA THR A 137 -13.12 6.36 14.06
C THR A 137 -11.68 5.84 14.08
N TYR A 138 -10.74 6.56 13.47
CA TYR A 138 -9.32 6.20 13.43
C TYR A 138 -8.52 6.85 14.56
N THR A 139 -8.97 7.98 15.12
CA THR A 139 -8.25 8.78 16.12
C THR A 139 -8.96 8.86 17.47
N SER A 140 -8.58 8.01 18.43
CA SER A 140 -8.87 8.15 19.87
C SER A 140 -8.22 9.37 20.57
N GLY A 141 -7.99 10.48 19.86
CA GLY A 141 -7.29 11.67 20.39
C GLY A 141 -7.67 12.95 19.66
N ARG A 142 -7.73 14.06 20.41
CA ARG A 142 -8.26 15.37 20.02
C ARG A 142 -7.70 15.87 18.68
N SER A 143 -8.60 16.25 17.78
CA SER A 143 -8.30 17.04 16.58
C SER A 143 -7.89 18.44 17.01
N ALA A 144 -6.59 18.71 17.10
CA ALA A 144 -6.06 20.01 17.49
C ALA A 144 -4.98 20.47 16.50
N TYR A 145 -5.25 21.60 15.85
CA TYR A 145 -4.28 22.36 15.07
C TYR A 145 -3.27 22.99 16.03
N ARG A 146 -2.11 22.36 16.23
CA ARG A 146 -0.99 22.99 16.94
C ARG A 146 0.32 22.66 16.25
N ALA A 147 1.18 23.66 16.09
CA ALA A 147 2.52 23.47 15.56
C ALA A 147 3.34 22.63 16.54
N VAL A 148 3.75 21.44 16.10
CA VAL A 148 4.68 20.52 16.77
C VAL A 148 5.81 20.23 15.78
N PRO A 149 7.00 19.78 16.21
CA PRO A 149 8.00 19.26 15.29
C PRO A 149 7.39 18.05 14.60
N VAL A 150 7.10 18.19 13.31
CA VAL A 150 6.18 17.33 12.57
C VAL A 150 6.94 16.60 11.48
N VAL A 151 6.87 15.26 11.48
CA VAL A 151 7.10 14.49 10.26
C VAL A 151 5.85 14.65 9.40
N LEU A 152 6.02 15.32 8.26
CA LEU A 152 4.94 15.61 7.33
C LEU A 152 4.85 14.49 6.29
N LEU A 153 3.78 13.70 6.34
CA LEU A 153 3.43 12.83 5.20
C LEU A 153 2.75 13.67 4.11
N PHE A 154 3.50 14.01 3.07
CA PHE A 154 2.98 14.61 1.82
C PHE A 154 2.82 13.51 0.78
N LEU A 155 1.59 13.11 0.46
CA LEU A 155 1.30 12.26 -0.70
C LEU A 155 0.08 12.81 -1.45
N GLY A 156 0.23 14.05 -1.94
CA GLY A 156 -0.58 14.60 -3.02
C GLY A 156 0.37 14.97 -4.17
N MET A 157 0.08 14.52 -5.39
CA MET A 157 0.84 14.93 -6.57
C MET A 157 0.50 16.39 -6.91
N ASP A 158 1.53 17.24 -6.80
CA ASP A 158 1.71 18.64 -7.23
C ASP A 158 0.86 19.71 -6.51
N GLU A 159 1.42 20.81 -5.97
CA GLU A 159 2.18 21.85 -6.69
C GLU A 159 3.42 22.34 -5.88
N LYS A 160 4.61 22.32 -6.50
CA LYS A 160 5.96 22.74 -6.02
C LYS A 160 6.84 21.67 -5.35
N SER A 161 7.23 20.70 -6.17
CA SER A 161 8.45 19.91 -5.99
C SER A 161 9.72 20.75 -6.21
N ARG A 162 10.42 21.16 -5.14
CA ARG A 162 11.87 21.44 -5.15
C ARG A 162 12.48 21.12 -3.79
N ARG A 163 12.75 19.83 -3.53
CA ARG A 163 14.05 19.30 -3.05
C ARG A 163 13.91 17.87 -2.55
N GLY A 164 14.60 16.96 -3.26
CA GLY A 164 15.28 15.78 -2.73
C GLY A 164 14.42 14.65 -2.17
N SER A 165 14.04 13.70 -3.02
CA SER A 165 13.60 12.37 -2.59
C SER A 165 14.63 11.32 -3.01
N THR A 166 15.22 10.66 -2.02
CA THR A 166 16.08 9.49 -2.19
C THR A 166 15.21 8.30 -2.58
N ILE A 167 15.37 7.82 -3.82
CA ILE A 167 14.68 6.63 -4.33
C ILE A 167 15.45 5.40 -3.84
N THR A 168 14.90 4.68 -2.86
CA THR A 168 15.44 3.36 -2.48
C THR A 168 14.99 2.33 -3.51
N LYS A 169 15.96 1.81 -4.27
CA LYS A 169 15.78 0.86 -5.36
C LYS A 169 15.39 -0.51 -4.79
N CYS A 170 14.14 -0.94 -4.97
CA CYS A 170 13.74 -2.32 -4.70
C CYS A 170 14.32 -3.22 -5.81
N GLY A 171 15.46 -3.86 -5.53
CA GLY A 171 16.12 -4.81 -6.43
C GLY A 171 15.32 -6.10 -6.52
N SER A 172 14.46 -6.21 -7.55
CA SER A 172 13.84 -7.48 -7.93
C SER A 172 14.50 -8.01 -9.21
N GLN A 173 15.33 -9.04 -9.05
CA GLN A 173 15.88 -9.82 -10.16
C GLN A 173 14.78 -10.73 -10.70
N LEU A 174 14.61 -10.73 -12.03
CA LEU A 174 13.49 -11.41 -12.68
C LEU A 174 13.85 -12.88 -12.95
N VAL A 175 13.31 -13.82 -12.17
CA VAL A 175 13.50 -15.26 -12.40
C VAL A 175 12.45 -15.74 -13.43
N LYS A 176 12.90 -16.44 -14.47
CA LYS A 176 12.01 -17.01 -15.48
C LYS A 176 11.18 -18.13 -14.83
N GLY A 177 9.85 -18.03 -14.86
CA GLY A 177 8.94 -19.05 -14.28
C GLY A 177 8.31 -18.71 -12.93
N SER A 178 8.58 -17.54 -12.34
CA SER A 178 8.01 -17.11 -11.05
C SER A 178 6.70 -16.32 -11.16
N ARG A 179 5.93 -16.57 -12.23
CA ARG A 179 4.66 -15.86 -12.49
C ARG A 179 3.48 -16.69 -12.03
N LEU A 180 2.46 -16.01 -11.56
CA LEU A 180 1.18 -16.54 -11.13
C LEU A 180 0.11 -15.93 -12.01
N ARG A 181 -0.91 -16.70 -12.39
CA ARG A 181 -2.11 -16.16 -13.03
C ARG A 181 -3.20 -16.02 -11.97
N LEU A 182 -3.67 -14.79 -11.79
CA LEU A 182 -4.73 -14.46 -10.86
C LEU A 182 -6.04 -14.27 -11.63
N ARG A 183 -7.13 -14.81 -11.09
CA ARG A 183 -8.50 -14.47 -11.47
C ARG A 183 -9.04 -13.48 -10.42
N LYS A 184 -9.50 -12.32 -10.88
CA LYS A 184 -10.11 -11.30 -10.02
C LYS A 184 -11.56 -11.62 -9.71
#